data_AF-A0A8H7Q585-F1
#
_entry.id   AF-A0A8H7Q585-F1
#
_cell.length_a   1.000
_cell.length_b   1.000
_cell.length_c   1.000
_cell.angle_alpha   90.00
_cell.angle_beta   90.00
_cell.angle_gamma   90.00
#
_symmetry.space_group_name_H-M   'P 1'
#
loop_
_entity.id
_entity.type
_entity.pdbx_description
1 polymer ?
#
loop_
_entity_poly.entity_id
_entity_poly.type
_entity_poly.pdbx_seq_one_letter_code
_entity_poly.pdbx_strand_id
1 'polypeptide(L)' 'ARAAKEADKHKGGKSQLGARAAGLQFKCPKCMTPMANYNLIVQHMEAKHPKDPVPTIESFN' A
#
# COMPACT_ATOMS: atom_id res chain seq x y z
N ALA A 1 39.74 -2.63 9.10
CA ALA A 1 38.43 -2.21 8.54
C ALA A 1 37.43 -3.37 8.61
N ARG A 2 36.65 -3.46 9.69
CA ARG A 2 35.70 -4.57 9.95
C ARG A 2 34.23 -4.18 9.69
N ALA A 3 33.95 -2.88 9.61
CA ALA A 3 32.61 -2.32 9.39
C ALA A 3 32.05 -2.51 7.96
N ALA A 4 32.92 -2.71 6.96
CA ALA A 4 32.48 -2.86 5.56
C ALA A 4 31.89 -4.24 5.23
N LYS A 5 32.11 -5.26 6.07
CA LYS A 5 31.66 -6.63 5.82
C LYS A 5 30.28 -6.95 6.40
N GLU A 6 29.74 -6.08 7.25
CA GLU A 6 28.42 -6.26 7.87
C GLU A 6 27.31 -5.63 7.03
N ALA A 7 27.60 -4.56 6.29
CA ALA A 7 26.65 -3.90 5.39
C ALA A 7 26.19 -4.80 4.21
N ASP A 8 26.98 -5.82 3.85
CA ASP A 8 26.65 -6.73 2.75
C ASP A 8 25.65 -7.83 3.16
N LYS A 9 25.60 -8.18 4.45
CA LYS A 9 24.61 -9.14 4.98
C LYS A 9 23.18 -8.59 5.01
N HIS A 10 23.03 -7.27 4.92
CA HIS A 10 21.73 -6.60 4.92
C HIS A 10 21.15 -6.43 3.51
N LYS A 11 21.90 -6.74 2.45
CA LYS A 11 21.40 -6.69 1.06
C LYS A 11 20.56 -7.91 0.68
N GLY A 12 20.67 -9.01 1.43
CA GLY A 12 19.90 -10.24 1.24
C GLY A 12 18.61 -10.32 2.03
N GLY A 13 18.33 -9.35 2.91
CA GLY A 13 17.03 -9.23 3.56
C GLY A 13 16.03 -8.76 2.53
N LYS A 14 15.32 -9.69 1.89
CA LYS A 14 14.23 -9.43 0.91
C LYS A 14 13.53 -8.14 1.30
N SER A 15 13.78 -7.07 0.57
CA SER A 15 13.31 -5.75 0.96
C SER A 15 11.81 -5.84 1.17
N GLN A 16 11.33 -5.64 2.41
CA GLN A 16 9.90 -5.67 2.74
C GLN A 16 9.10 -4.68 1.89
N LEU A 17 9.77 -3.76 1.17
CA LEU A 17 9.22 -2.87 0.16
C LEU A 17 8.33 -3.60 -0.86
N GLY A 18 8.72 -4.78 -1.34
CA GLY A 18 7.89 -5.57 -2.25
C GLY A 18 6.64 -6.14 -1.58
N ALA A 19 6.78 -6.66 -0.36
CA ALA A 19 5.66 -7.14 0.44
C ALA A 19 4.70 -6.01 0.86
N ARG A 20 5.22 -4.79 1.07
CA ARG A 20 4.43 -3.58 1.35
C ARG A 20 3.63 -3.15 0.12
N ALA A 21 4.22 -3.23 -1.07
CA ALA A 21 3.52 -2.94 -2.32
C ALA A 21 2.44 -3.99 -2.62
N ALA A 22 2.74 -5.27 -2.37
CA ALA A 22 1.77 -6.36 -2.46
C ALA A 22 0.69 -6.29 -1.36
N GLY A 23 0.95 -5.59 -0.25
CA GLY A 23 -0.02 -5.35 0.80
C GLY A 23 -0.98 -4.20 0.48
N LEU A 24 -0.59 -3.22 -0.34
CA LEU A 24 -1.41 -2.05 -0.69
C LEU A 24 -1.94 -2.13 -2.13
N GLN A 25 -2.70 -3.19 -2.42
CA GLN A 25 -3.23 -3.45 -3.76
C GLN A 25 -4.39 -2.53 -4.13
N PHE A 26 -5.09 -1.95 -3.15
CA PHE A 26 -6.25 -1.11 -3.40
C PHE A 26 -5.83 0.36 -3.48
N LYS A 27 -6.02 1.02 -4.63
CA LYS A 27 -5.65 2.43 -4.81
C LYS A 27 -6.89 3.28 -5.01
N CYS A 28 -7.15 4.22 -4.09
CA CYS A 28 -8.28 5.12 -4.23
C CYS A 28 -8.33 5.78 -5.63
N PRO A 29 -9.46 5.74 -6.35
CA PRO A 29 -9.56 6.33 -7.70
C PRO A 29 -9.52 7.86 -7.71
N LYS A 30 -9.73 8.52 -6.56
CA LYS A 30 -9.77 9.99 -6.45
C LYS A 30 -8.45 10.62 -6.06
N CYS A 31 -7.78 10.07 -5.07
CA CYS A 31 -6.53 10.62 -4.55
C CYS A 31 -5.33 9.67 -4.69
N MET A 32 -5.54 8.49 -5.30
CA MET A 32 -4.51 7.46 -5.52
C MET A 32 -3.83 6.97 -4.24
N THR A 33 -4.45 7.21 -3.07
CA THR A 33 -3.95 6.69 -1.79
C THR A 33 -3.95 5.16 -1.84
N PRO A 34 -2.79 4.53 -1.67
CA PRO A 34 -2.70 3.08 -1.63
C PRO A 34 -3.20 2.60 -0.27
N MET A 35 -3.99 1.53 -0.26
CA MET A 35 -4.69 0.97 0.90
C MET A 35 -4.62 -0.54 0.88
N ALA A 36 -4.62 -1.12 2.08
CA ALA A 36 -4.34 -2.54 2.24
C ALA A 36 -5.55 -3.44 1.97
N ASN A 37 -6.76 -2.90 2.12
CA ASN A 37 -7.99 -3.63 1.91
C ASN A 37 -9.09 -2.68 1.46
N TYR A 38 -10.17 -3.26 0.95
CA TYR A 38 -11.34 -2.52 0.53
C TYR A 38 -12.06 -1.81 1.68
N ASN A 39 -12.11 -2.39 2.88
CA ASN A 39 -12.77 -1.75 4.03
C ASN A 39 -12.15 -0.39 4.38
N LEU A 40 -10.82 -0.26 4.25
CA LEU A 40 -10.12 1.00 4.41
C LEU A 40 -10.48 2.00 3.30
N ILE A 41 -10.71 1.53 2.07
CA ILE A 41 -11.20 2.38 0.96
C ILE A 41 -12.58 2.92 1.29
N VAL A 42 -13.50 2.09 1.76
CA VAL A 42 -14.86 2.52 2.16
C VAL A 42 -14.78 3.61 3.21
N GLN A 43 -14.08 3.35 4.32
CA GLN A 43 -13.89 4.35 5.39
C GLN A 43 -13.18 5.62 4.90
N HIS A 44 -12.18 5.47 4.04
CA HIS A 44 -11.47 6.60 3.46
C HIS A 44 -12.36 7.44 2.52
N MET A 45 -13.21 6.80 1.72
CA MET A 45 -14.18 7.47 0.85
C MET A 45 -15.24 8.17 1.66
N GLU A 46 -15.83 7.52 2.67
CA GLU A 46 -16.82 8.14 3.55
C GLU A 46 -16.25 9.34 4.32
N ALA A 47 -15.00 9.27 4.78
CA ALA A 47 -14.37 10.34 5.56
C ALA A 47 -13.79 11.48 4.72
N LYS A 48 -13.11 11.19 3.60
CA LYS A 48 -12.41 12.20 2.77
C LYS A 48 -13.16 12.60 1.51
N HIS A 49 -14.02 11.73 1.00
CA HIS A 49 -14.77 11.94 -0.23
C HIS A 49 -16.28 11.72 0.00
N PRO A 50 -16.91 12.36 1.00
CA PRO A 50 -18.29 12.08 1.42
C PRO A 50 -19.36 12.36 0.34
N LYS A 51 -18.96 13.00 -0.77
CA LYS A 51 -19.84 13.31 -1.91
C LYS A 51 -19.64 12.37 -3.10
N ASP A 52 -18.62 11.52 -3.07
CA ASP A 52 -18.32 10.60 -4.15
C ASP A 52 -18.85 9.21 -3.85
N PRO A 53 -19.28 8.46 -4.88
CA PRO A 53 -19.70 7.09 -4.71
C PRO A 53 -18.52 6.22 -4.26
N VAL A 54 -18.75 5.40 -3.24
CA VAL A 54 -17.77 4.40 -2.80
C VAL A 54 -17.55 3.43 -3.97
N PRO A 55 -16.32 3.33 -4.50
CA PRO A 55 -16.02 2.43 -5.61
C PRO A 55 -16.26 1.00 -5.16
N THR A 56 -16.86 0.14 -6.00
CA THR A 56 -17.10 -1.26 -5.68
C THR A 56 -15.81 -2.07 -5.74
N ILE A 57 -15.74 -3.23 -5.06
CA ILE A 57 -14.59 -4.15 -5.13
C ILE A 57 -14.19 -4.48 -6.58
N GLU A 58 -15.17 -4.60 -7.47
CA GLU A 58 -14.97 -4.87 -8.90
C GLU A 58 -14.16 -3.77 -9.61
N SER A 59 -14.21 -2.54 -9.11
CA SER A 59 -13.44 -1.41 -9.67
C SER A 59 -11.93 -1.52 -9.38
N PHE A 60 -11.52 -2.46 -8.52
CA PHE A 60 -10.13 -2.69 -8.13
C PHE A 60 -9.54 -4.00 -8.68
N ASN A 61 -10.31 -4.72 -9.51
CA ASN A 61 -9.95 -6.03 -10.03
C ASN A 61 -9.20 -5.96 -11.37
#